data_AF-A0A6V7UC52-F1
#
_entry.id   AF-A0A6V7UC52-F1
#
_cell.length_a   1.000
_cell.length_b   1.000
_cell.length_c   1.000
_cell.angle_alpha   90.00
_cell.angle_beta   90.00
_cell.angle_gamma   90.00
#
_symmetry.space_group_name_H-M   'P 1'
#
loop_
_entity.id
_entity.type
_entity.pdbx_description
1 polymer ?
#
loop_
_entity_poly.entity_id
_entity_poly.type
_entity_poly.pdbx_seq_one_letter_code
_entity_poly.pdbx_strand_id
1 'polypeptide(L)'
;MFCSNSPLFIFFFILIPFAIKAWISENRRIEQEILRNYDKRHRPVKVESTIIRVQLFLTVNHIEKVDEHEGTMLLHGILWAAWNDDYLKWTPSEHNNTFVISMEAWKIWQPTFALYNSARSNSWFVYMSGVPATVSNDGRVFAAGAFSFQVTCQFNFAAYPYDIQECPIVLADWQYDASKVNLSEAVSARSGLNSLAKPAIRLSFDPLSENVKKHVAGWEIIDTWQRLCYWGPTGYCVDSSPIGPLDNYWSLMEFGIRIKRHAPYYGLTLVLPIIITILLTLFVFWLDSLPMAIFLCIFNLFLESVCGIFIYFLLNFFVFMSQFITTNTSR
;
A
#
# COMPACT_ATOMS: atom_id res chain seq x y z
N MET A 1 55.37 70.29 -20.59
CA MET A 1 55.38 70.00 -22.04
C MET A 1 54.32 68.94 -22.28
N PHE A 2 53.24 69.33 -22.95
CA PHE A 2 52.16 68.56 -23.56
C PHE A 2 51.33 67.53 -22.77
N CYS A 3 50.04 67.88 -22.66
CA CYS A 3 48.86 67.01 -22.57
C CYS A 3 48.88 65.84 -23.56
N SER A 4 48.24 64.73 -23.20
CA SER A 4 47.21 64.13 -24.06
C SER A 4 46.26 63.24 -23.26
N ASN A 5 45.00 63.66 -23.26
CA ASN A 5 43.85 62.87 -22.84
C ASN A 5 43.62 61.69 -23.80
N SER A 6 43.24 60.53 -23.28
CA SER A 6 42.47 59.56 -24.06
C SER A 6 41.39 58.90 -23.18
N PRO A 7 40.14 59.42 -23.23
CA PRO A 7 39.00 58.83 -22.53
C PRO A 7 38.29 57.87 -23.50
N LEU A 8 38.89 56.74 -23.84
CA LEU A 8 38.30 55.81 -24.81
C LEU A 8 38.23 54.34 -24.35
N PHE A 9 38.66 54.03 -23.13
CA PHE A 9 38.58 52.66 -22.59
C PHE A 9 37.51 52.43 -21.52
N ILE A 10 36.71 53.45 -21.17
CA ILE A 10 35.67 53.34 -20.12
C ILE A 10 34.25 53.22 -20.70
N PHE A 11 34.10 53.28 -22.03
CA PHE A 11 32.79 53.33 -22.69
C PHE A 11 32.24 52.00 -23.23
N PHE A 12 32.71 50.85 -22.71
CA PHE A 12 32.14 49.53 -23.08
C PHE A 12 31.42 48.78 -21.93
N PHE A 13 31.26 49.39 -20.75
CA PHE A 13 30.55 48.79 -19.62
C PHE A 13 29.31 49.54 -19.14
N ILE A 14 28.86 50.55 -19.91
CA ILE A 14 27.63 51.28 -19.62
C ILE A 14 26.76 51.21 -20.87
N LEU A 15 25.94 50.15 -20.98
CA LEU A 15 24.62 50.16 -21.64
C LEU A 15 23.96 48.78 -21.76
N ILE A 16 24.11 47.87 -20.79
CA ILE A 16 23.14 46.78 -20.64
C ILE A 16 22.95 46.45 -19.15
N PRO A 17 22.09 47.16 -18.39
CA PRO A 17 21.15 46.47 -17.55
C PRO A 17 19.98 46.09 -18.46
N PHE A 18 20.18 45.15 -19.40
CA PHE A 18 19.06 44.29 -19.75
C PHE A 18 18.73 43.67 -18.42
N ALA A 19 17.60 44.09 -17.85
CA ALA A 19 16.89 43.29 -16.90
C ALA A 19 16.83 41.90 -17.52
N ILE A 20 17.68 41.00 -17.04
CA ILE A 20 17.43 39.59 -17.13
C ILE A 20 16.19 39.43 -16.27
N LYS A 21 15.01 39.72 -16.84
CA LYS A 21 13.78 39.12 -16.38
C LYS A 21 14.09 37.65 -16.52
N ALA A 22 14.47 37.03 -15.40
CA ALA A 22 14.54 35.59 -15.32
C ALA A 22 13.24 35.10 -15.94
N TRP A 23 13.35 34.30 -17.00
CA TRP A 23 12.18 33.71 -17.64
C TRP A 23 11.54 32.80 -16.59
N ILE A 24 10.58 33.35 -15.84
CA ILE A 24 9.80 32.57 -14.87
C ILE A 24 8.97 31.64 -15.73
N SER A 25 9.13 30.33 -15.55
CA SER A 25 8.29 29.34 -16.23
C SER A 25 6.82 29.63 -15.90
N GLU A 26 5.93 29.44 -16.87
CA GLU A 26 4.51 29.71 -16.67
C GLU A 26 3.96 28.97 -15.44
N ASN A 27 4.40 27.72 -15.23
CA ASN A 27 4.10 26.92 -14.05
C ASN A 27 4.46 27.64 -12.74
N ARG A 28 5.64 28.28 -12.68
CA ARG A 28 6.09 29.01 -11.49
C ARG A 28 5.29 30.28 -11.28
N ARG A 29 4.85 30.95 -12.36
CA ARG A 29 3.97 32.12 -12.28
C ARG A 29 2.61 31.73 -11.70
N ILE A 30 1.98 30.69 -12.24
CA ILE A 30 0.70 30.15 -11.75
C ILE A 30 0.85 29.72 -10.28
N GLU A 31 1.88 28.93 -9.95
CA GLU A 31 2.14 28.46 -8.57
C GLU A 31 2.23 29.64 -7.58
N GLN A 32 2.99 30.68 -7.91
CA GLN A 32 3.13 31.86 -7.04
C GLN A 32 1.82 32.63 -6.87
N GLU A 33 1.00 32.70 -7.93
CA GLU A 33 -0.27 33.41 -7.93
C GLU A 33 -1.32 32.69 -7.06
N ILE A 34 -1.53 31.40 -7.30
CA ILE A 34 -2.54 30.62 -6.57
C ILE A 34 -2.15 30.37 -5.11
N LEU A 35 -0.84 30.30 -4.80
CA LEU A 35 -0.37 30.05 -3.44
C LEU A 35 -0.20 31.33 -2.59
N ARG A 36 -0.37 32.53 -3.16
CA ARG A 36 -0.06 33.81 -2.48
C ARG A 36 -0.75 33.98 -1.11
N ASN A 37 -2.01 33.54 -1.00
CA ASN A 37 -2.81 33.60 0.23
C ASN A 37 -3.33 32.23 0.65
N TYR A 38 -2.68 31.17 0.20
CA TYR A 38 -3.12 29.80 0.43
C TYR A 38 -2.64 29.32 1.81
N ASP A 39 -3.56 28.85 2.65
CA ASP A 39 -3.22 28.22 3.93
C ASP A 39 -3.47 26.71 3.90
N LYS A 40 -2.39 25.96 3.75
CA LYS A 40 -2.41 24.50 3.68
C LYS A 40 -2.87 23.80 4.96
N ARG A 41 -2.99 24.51 6.08
CA ARG A 41 -3.44 23.93 7.37
C ARG A 41 -4.94 23.70 7.42
N HIS A 42 -5.69 24.42 6.61
CA HIS A 42 -7.13 24.38 6.59
C HIS A 42 -7.63 23.69 5.33
N ARG A 43 -8.79 23.06 5.46
CA ARG A 43 -9.45 22.30 4.40
C ARG A 43 -9.81 23.24 3.24
N PRO A 44 -9.53 22.88 1.97
CA PRO A 44 -9.62 23.79 0.85
C PRO A 44 -11.04 23.92 0.28
N VAL A 45 -11.98 24.38 1.12
CA VAL A 45 -13.36 24.68 0.73
C VAL A 45 -13.66 26.16 0.95
N LYS A 46 -14.51 26.72 0.09
CA LYS A 46 -15.04 28.09 0.28
C LYS A 46 -16.21 28.15 1.25
N VAL A 47 -16.94 27.04 1.38
CA VAL A 47 -18.09 26.89 2.26
C VAL A 47 -17.82 25.73 3.21
N GLU A 48 -17.84 25.98 4.51
CA GLU A 48 -17.46 24.99 5.53
C GLU A 48 -18.33 23.73 5.56
N SER A 49 -19.56 23.80 5.06
CA SER A 49 -20.48 22.66 4.93
C SER A 49 -20.19 21.76 3.73
N THR A 50 -19.31 22.17 2.81
CA THR A 50 -18.98 21.36 1.63
C THR A 50 -18.12 20.18 2.02
N ILE A 51 -18.47 18.98 1.56
CA ILE A 51 -17.70 17.75 1.78
C ILE A 51 -16.64 17.63 0.69
N ILE A 52 -15.38 17.42 1.08
CA ILE A 52 -14.33 17.04 0.12
C ILE A 52 -14.46 15.54 -0.16
N ARG A 53 -14.65 15.20 -1.43
CA ARG A 53 -14.59 13.81 -1.90
C ARG A 53 -13.17 13.47 -2.27
N VAL A 54 -12.63 12.43 -1.65
CA VAL A 54 -11.27 11.95 -1.91
C VAL A 54 -11.32 10.57 -2.54
N GLN A 55 -10.73 10.43 -3.71
CA GLN A 55 -10.61 9.16 -4.43
C GLN A 55 -9.27 8.54 -4.11
N LEU A 56 -9.25 7.27 -3.69
CA LEU A 56 -8.02 6.54 -3.38
C LEU A 56 -7.73 5.46 -4.40
N PHE A 57 -6.46 5.32 -4.77
CA PHE A 57 -5.96 4.21 -5.56
C PHE A 57 -4.72 3.65 -4.88
N LEU A 58 -4.74 2.36 -4.56
CA LEU A 58 -3.62 1.70 -3.90
C LEU A 58 -2.83 0.88 -4.93
N THR A 59 -1.51 1.03 -4.93
CA THR A 59 -0.60 0.15 -5.67
C THR A 59 0.36 -0.50 -4.69
N VAL A 60 0.37 -1.84 -4.64
CA VAL A 60 1.32 -2.62 -3.84
C VAL A 60 2.48 -3.03 -4.74
N ASN A 61 3.68 -2.56 -4.40
CA ASN A 61 4.90 -2.83 -5.16
C ASN A 61 5.67 -4.02 -4.59
N HIS A 62 5.55 -4.25 -3.28
CA HIS A 62 6.26 -5.32 -2.61
C HIS A 62 5.47 -5.81 -1.38
N ILE A 63 5.37 -7.12 -1.21
CA ILE A 63 4.98 -7.73 0.06
C ILE A 63 6.27 -8.30 0.64
N GLU A 64 6.70 -7.78 1.78
CA GLU A 64 7.99 -8.17 2.37
C GLU A 64 7.84 -9.45 3.18
N LYS A 65 6.83 -9.49 4.07
CA LYS A 65 6.63 -10.58 5.01
C LYS A 65 5.14 -10.79 5.27
N VAL A 66 4.76 -12.06 5.43
CA VAL A 66 3.47 -12.48 5.98
C VAL A 66 3.81 -13.34 7.20
N ASP A 67 3.44 -12.87 8.39
CA ASP A 67 3.67 -13.54 9.65
C ASP A 67 2.37 -14.17 10.16
N GLU A 68 2.33 -15.50 10.14
CA GLU A 68 1.17 -16.29 10.50
C GLU A 68 0.98 -16.40 12.03
N HIS A 69 2.08 -16.26 12.78
CA HIS A 69 2.08 -16.35 14.24
C HIS A 69 1.60 -15.04 14.86
N GLU A 70 2.11 -13.92 14.34
CA GLU A 70 1.66 -12.59 14.77
C GLU A 70 0.34 -12.19 14.11
N GLY A 71 -0.05 -12.86 13.02
CA GLY A 71 -1.22 -12.49 12.23
C GLY A 71 -1.02 -11.15 11.52
N THR A 72 0.15 -10.91 10.93
CA THR A 72 0.50 -9.63 10.32
C THR A 72 1.03 -9.76 8.89
N MET A 73 0.88 -8.72 8.09
CA MET A 73 1.48 -8.61 6.76
C MET A 73 2.20 -7.26 6.62
N LEU A 74 3.47 -7.31 6.24
CA LEU A 74 4.31 -6.15 5.94
C LEU A 74 4.37 -5.94 4.42
N LEU A 75 3.92 -4.78 3.96
CA LEU A 75 3.85 -4.44 2.56
C LEU A 75 4.29 -2.99 2.29
N HIS A 76 4.71 -2.76 1.05
CA HIS A 76 5.20 -1.47 0.58
C HIS A 76 4.54 -1.12 -0.75
N GLY A 77 4.26 0.17 -0.94
CA GLY A 77 3.55 0.61 -2.12
C GLY A 77 3.40 2.10 -2.23
N ILE A 78 2.50 2.51 -3.12
CA ILE A 78 2.14 3.89 -3.38
C ILE A 78 0.62 4.03 -3.24
N LEU A 79 0.20 4.97 -2.40
CA LEU A 79 -1.17 5.43 -2.30
C LEU A 79 -1.32 6.69 -3.15
N TRP A 80 -2.23 6.67 -4.12
CA TRP A 80 -2.61 7.83 -4.89
C TRP A 80 -3.92 8.38 -4.35
N ALA A 81 -4.01 9.70 -4.20
CA ALA A 81 -5.27 10.37 -3.94
C ALA A 81 -5.58 11.43 -4.98
N ALA A 82 -6.87 11.57 -5.28
CA ALA A 82 -7.42 12.68 -6.02
C ALA A 82 -8.47 13.41 -5.19
N TRP A 83 -8.39 14.73 -5.14
CA TRP A 83 -9.41 15.59 -4.51
C TRP A 83 -9.53 16.90 -5.30
N ASN A 84 -10.51 17.72 -4.92
CA ASN A 84 -10.68 19.05 -5.49
C ASN A 84 -10.36 20.12 -4.45
N ASP A 85 -9.57 21.10 -4.83
CA ASP A 85 -9.19 22.26 -4.03
C ASP A 85 -9.80 23.53 -4.64
N ASP A 86 -10.65 24.24 -3.87
CA ASP A 86 -11.36 25.41 -4.38
C ASP A 86 -10.48 26.66 -4.56
N TYR A 87 -9.28 26.66 -4.00
CA TYR A 87 -8.34 27.78 -4.04
C TYR A 87 -7.27 27.60 -5.12
N LEU A 88 -7.03 26.38 -5.59
CA LEU A 88 -6.04 26.07 -6.64
C LEU A 88 -6.64 26.13 -8.05
N LYS A 89 -7.32 27.23 -8.39
CA LYS A 89 -8.01 27.42 -9.68
C LYS A 89 -7.40 28.59 -10.45
N TRP A 90 -7.28 28.45 -11.77
CA TRP A 90 -6.85 29.54 -12.66
C TRP A 90 -7.50 29.43 -14.02
N THR A 91 -7.48 30.51 -14.79
CA THR A 91 -8.02 30.55 -16.15
C THR A 91 -6.91 30.23 -17.15
N PRO A 92 -6.97 29.11 -17.90
CA PRO A 92 -5.89 28.74 -18.84
C PRO A 92 -5.57 29.82 -19.87
N SER A 93 -6.56 30.58 -20.34
CA SER A 93 -6.38 31.65 -21.32
C SER A 93 -5.47 32.79 -20.84
N GLU A 94 -5.35 33.00 -19.53
CA GLU A 94 -4.48 34.02 -18.92
C GLU A 94 -3.03 33.51 -18.75
N HIS A 95 -2.82 32.20 -18.95
CA HIS A 95 -1.59 31.48 -18.66
C HIS A 95 -1.15 30.60 -19.84
N ASN A 96 -1.13 31.15 -21.06
CA ASN A 96 -0.67 30.46 -22.27
C ASN A 96 -1.36 29.12 -22.53
N ASN A 97 -2.65 29.01 -22.20
CA ASN A 97 -3.43 27.76 -22.27
C ASN A 97 -2.82 26.61 -21.45
N THR A 98 -2.21 26.92 -20.30
CA THR A 98 -1.71 25.92 -19.37
C THR A 98 -2.87 25.36 -18.54
N PHE A 99 -3.17 24.08 -18.71
CA PHE A 99 -4.25 23.40 -17.98
C PHE A 99 -3.79 22.66 -16.73
N VAL A 100 -2.52 22.29 -16.66
CA VAL A 100 -1.97 21.45 -15.60
C VAL A 100 -0.60 21.96 -15.22
N ILE A 101 -0.33 22.04 -13.92
CA ILE A 101 0.99 22.33 -13.37
C ILE A 101 1.39 21.25 -12.38
N SER A 102 2.70 21.09 -12.18
CA SER A 102 3.26 20.22 -11.16
C SER A 102 3.91 21.10 -10.09
N MET A 103 3.62 20.81 -8.82
CA MET A 103 4.20 21.51 -7.68
C MET A 103 4.47 20.55 -6.53
N GLU A 104 5.30 20.95 -5.58
CA GLU A 104 5.60 20.11 -4.43
C GLU A 104 4.35 19.93 -3.55
N ALA A 105 3.93 18.69 -3.32
CA ALA A 105 2.70 18.38 -2.60
C ALA A 105 2.65 18.95 -1.18
N TRP A 106 3.81 19.13 -0.52
CA TRP A 106 3.89 19.69 0.83
C TRP A 106 3.51 21.18 0.92
N LYS A 107 3.41 21.89 -0.21
CA LYS A 107 2.98 23.29 -0.28
C LYS A 107 1.47 23.47 -0.22
N ILE A 108 0.70 22.43 -0.54
CA ILE A 108 -0.75 22.45 -0.58
C ILE A 108 -1.34 21.63 0.58
N TRP A 109 -2.64 21.84 0.86
CA TRP A 109 -3.37 21.01 1.81
C TRP A 109 -3.43 19.58 1.30
N GLN A 110 -3.27 18.61 2.20
CA GLN A 110 -3.41 17.20 1.90
C GLN A 110 -4.28 16.53 2.98
N PRO A 111 -5.16 15.60 2.60
CA PRO A 111 -5.86 14.76 3.55
C PRO A 111 -4.85 13.90 4.35
N THR A 112 -5.18 13.58 5.60
CA THR A 112 -4.28 12.83 6.50
C THR A 112 -4.78 11.40 6.64
N PHE A 113 -4.24 10.48 5.85
CA PHE A 113 -4.66 9.08 5.91
C PHE A 113 -3.95 8.32 7.03
N ALA A 114 -4.74 7.61 7.83
CA ALA A 114 -4.26 6.67 8.83
C ALA A 114 -4.65 5.23 8.49
N LEU A 115 -3.75 4.30 8.82
CA LEU A 115 -3.96 2.85 8.79
C LEU A 115 -4.62 2.41 10.10
N TYR A 116 -5.89 2.04 10.03
CA TYR A 116 -6.69 1.71 11.21
C TYR A 116 -6.37 0.33 11.78
N ASN A 117 -6.07 -0.64 10.93
CA ASN A 117 -5.69 -1.99 11.34
C ASN A 117 -4.16 -2.18 11.37
N SER A 118 -3.43 -1.16 11.85
CA SER A 118 -1.98 -1.24 11.98
C SER A 118 -1.58 -2.21 13.09
N ALA A 119 -0.70 -3.16 12.79
CA ALA A 119 -0.11 -4.07 13.77
C ALA A 119 1.09 -3.45 14.53
N ARG A 120 1.57 -2.28 14.08
CA ARG A 120 2.74 -1.59 14.66
C ARG A 120 2.47 -0.10 14.85
N SER A 121 3.01 0.49 15.91
CA SER A 121 2.72 1.88 16.31
C SER A 121 3.46 2.97 15.51
N ASN A 122 4.49 2.63 14.75
CA ASN A 122 5.41 3.61 14.15
C ASN A 122 5.09 4.00 12.69
N SER A 123 4.24 3.24 11.98
CA SER A 123 4.00 3.42 10.53
C SER A 123 2.51 3.39 10.18
N TRP A 124 1.74 4.27 10.83
CA TRP A 124 0.29 4.33 10.66
C TRP A 124 -0.19 5.49 9.78
N PHE A 125 0.64 6.51 9.51
CA PHE A 125 0.27 7.64 8.65
C PHE A 125 0.89 7.56 7.25
N VAL A 126 0.17 8.03 6.24
CA VAL A 126 0.70 8.26 4.88
C VAL A 126 0.76 9.74 4.59
N TYR A 127 1.97 10.22 4.30
CA TYR A 127 2.19 11.59 3.85
C TYR A 127 2.43 11.61 2.34
N MET A 128 1.77 12.52 1.64
CA MET A 128 1.88 12.64 0.17
C MET A 128 3.03 13.55 -0.26
N SER A 129 4.08 13.68 0.56
CA SER A 129 5.14 14.69 0.39
C SER A 129 6.34 14.23 -0.42
N GLY A 130 6.40 12.97 -0.85
CA GLY A 130 7.57 12.39 -1.53
C GLY A 130 7.62 12.60 -3.05
N VAL A 131 6.50 12.99 -3.68
CA VAL A 131 6.37 13.17 -5.13
C VAL A 131 5.62 14.49 -5.40
N PRO A 132 5.96 15.24 -6.47
CA PRO A 132 5.18 16.42 -6.86
C PRO A 132 3.70 16.07 -7.12
N ALA A 133 2.81 16.93 -6.63
CA ALA A 133 1.40 16.87 -6.94
C ALA A 133 1.14 17.47 -8.33
N THR A 134 0.23 16.86 -9.06
CA THR A 134 -0.31 17.40 -10.31
C THR A 134 -1.58 18.16 -9.99
N VAL A 135 -1.64 19.44 -10.35
CA VAL A 135 -2.80 20.30 -10.12
C VAL A 135 -3.35 20.71 -11.48
N SER A 136 -4.66 20.55 -11.65
CA SER A 136 -5.39 20.96 -12.85
C SER A 136 -6.06 22.31 -12.63
N ASN A 137 -6.34 23.05 -13.71
CA ASN A 137 -6.86 24.41 -13.66
C ASN A 137 -8.26 24.53 -13.00
N ASP A 138 -8.99 23.43 -12.95
CA ASP A 138 -10.29 23.30 -12.30
C ASP A 138 -10.18 23.05 -10.77
N GLY A 139 -8.97 22.99 -10.23
CA GLY A 139 -8.70 22.72 -8.81
C GLY A 139 -8.51 21.24 -8.50
N ARG A 140 -8.56 20.34 -9.50
CA ARG A 140 -8.34 18.92 -9.26
C ARG A 140 -6.87 18.66 -8.96
N VAL A 141 -6.61 18.08 -7.78
CA VAL A 141 -5.28 17.68 -7.33
C VAL A 141 -5.15 16.18 -7.44
N PHE A 142 -3.99 15.72 -7.91
CA PHE A 142 -3.58 14.33 -7.92
C PHE A 142 -2.20 14.21 -7.29
N ALA A 143 -2.13 13.50 -6.15
CA ALA A 143 -0.90 13.33 -5.38
C ALA A 143 -0.66 11.87 -5.00
N ALA A 144 0.58 11.56 -4.65
CA ALA A 144 1.01 10.21 -4.31
C ALA A 144 1.88 10.22 -3.05
N GLY A 145 1.66 9.24 -2.18
CA GLY A 145 2.50 8.96 -1.02
C GLY A 145 2.99 7.52 -1.06
N ALA A 146 4.29 7.31 -0.85
CA ALA A 146 4.83 5.97 -0.60
C ALA A 146 4.47 5.54 0.83
N PHE A 147 4.18 4.26 1.03
CA PHE A 147 3.87 3.71 2.35
C PHE A 147 4.65 2.42 2.61
N SER A 148 4.88 2.15 3.89
CA SER A 148 5.34 0.88 4.43
C SER A 148 4.40 0.52 5.57
N PHE A 149 3.51 -0.43 5.35
CA PHE A 149 2.44 -0.77 6.26
C PHE A 149 2.62 -2.17 6.81
N GLN A 150 2.47 -2.30 8.13
CA GLN A 150 2.30 -3.57 8.78
C GLN A 150 0.84 -3.69 9.21
N VAL A 151 0.06 -4.48 8.49
CA VAL A 151 -1.37 -4.65 8.73
C VAL A 151 -1.66 -5.91 9.53
N THR A 152 -2.70 -5.88 10.36
CA THR A 152 -3.23 -7.06 11.02
C THR A 152 -4.14 -7.84 10.07
N CYS A 153 -3.93 -9.15 9.99
CA CYS A 153 -4.77 -10.10 9.26
C CYS A 153 -5.33 -11.16 10.20
N GLN A 154 -6.53 -11.66 9.91
CA GLN A 154 -7.14 -12.76 10.65
C GLN A 154 -6.94 -14.06 9.89
N PHE A 155 -6.01 -14.90 10.37
CA PHE A 155 -5.73 -16.19 9.75
C PHE A 155 -6.73 -17.26 10.18
N ASN A 156 -7.21 -18.05 9.23
CA ASN A 156 -8.03 -19.24 9.47
C ASN A 156 -7.30 -20.49 8.97
N PHE A 157 -6.88 -21.35 9.89
CA PHE A 157 -6.11 -22.56 9.59
C PHE A 157 -6.95 -23.83 9.40
N ALA A 158 -8.28 -23.72 9.30
CA ALA A 158 -9.16 -24.89 9.18
C ALA A 158 -8.86 -25.77 7.95
N ALA A 159 -8.34 -25.18 6.87
CA ALA A 159 -7.99 -25.87 5.63
C ALA A 159 -6.47 -26.01 5.39
N TYR A 160 -5.65 -25.88 6.44
CA TYR A 160 -4.19 -25.97 6.32
C TYR A 160 -3.76 -27.29 5.64
N PRO A 161 -2.81 -27.27 4.68
CA PRO A 161 -2.03 -26.15 4.14
C PRO A 161 -2.61 -25.54 2.85
N TYR A 162 -3.87 -25.84 2.53
CA TYR A 162 -4.56 -25.36 1.31
C TYR A 162 -5.41 -24.12 1.60
N ASP A 163 -5.10 -23.44 2.70
CA ASP A 163 -5.81 -22.28 3.20
C ASP A 163 -5.64 -21.04 2.30
N ILE A 164 -6.71 -20.25 2.30
CA ILE A 164 -6.79 -18.94 1.66
C ILE A 164 -7.01 -17.93 2.78
N GLN A 165 -6.21 -16.88 2.77
CA GLN A 165 -6.22 -15.84 3.78
C GLN A 165 -6.51 -14.48 3.13
N GLU A 166 -7.12 -13.61 3.92
CA GLU A 166 -7.41 -12.23 3.51
C GLU A 166 -6.74 -11.24 4.46
N CYS A 167 -5.99 -10.33 3.88
CA CYS A 167 -5.30 -9.25 4.59
C CYS A 167 -5.82 -7.90 4.08
N PRO A 168 -6.78 -7.27 4.75
CA PRO A 168 -7.25 -5.94 4.38
C PRO A 168 -6.28 -4.86 4.83
N ILE A 169 -6.20 -3.78 4.06
CA ILE A 169 -5.52 -2.53 4.42
C ILE A 169 -6.64 -1.51 4.61
N VAL A 170 -6.85 -1.06 5.85
CA VAL A 170 -7.98 -0.20 6.22
C VAL A 170 -7.50 1.23 6.39
N LEU A 171 -7.90 2.11 5.47
CA LEU A 171 -7.52 3.52 5.47
C LEU A 171 -8.72 4.42 5.76
N ALA A 172 -8.54 5.43 6.60
CA ALA A 172 -9.50 6.52 6.75
C ALA A 172 -8.76 7.86 6.92
N ASP A 173 -9.48 8.97 6.75
CA ASP A 173 -8.94 10.26 7.19
C ASP A 173 -8.90 10.29 8.73
N TRP A 174 -7.77 10.73 9.27
CA TRP A 174 -7.53 10.81 10.72
C TRP A 174 -8.11 12.08 11.34
N GLN A 175 -8.09 13.18 10.60
CA GLN A 175 -8.41 14.50 11.12
C GLN A 175 -9.90 14.81 11.00
N TYR A 176 -10.54 14.31 9.95
CA TYR A 176 -11.89 14.68 9.55
C TYR A 176 -12.81 13.48 9.49
N ASP A 177 -14.05 13.67 9.92
CA ASP A 177 -15.13 12.71 9.70
C ASP A 177 -15.68 12.84 8.26
N ALA A 178 -16.60 11.94 7.92
CA ALA A 178 -17.22 11.85 6.60
C ALA A 178 -18.10 13.07 6.26
N SER A 179 -18.44 13.93 7.22
CA SER A 179 -19.15 15.20 6.96
C SER A 179 -18.21 16.29 6.44
N LYS A 180 -16.90 16.11 6.56
CA LYS A 180 -15.87 17.03 6.05
C LYS A 180 -15.03 16.43 4.94
N VAL A 181 -14.55 15.20 5.12
CA VAL A 181 -13.75 14.44 4.15
C VAL A 181 -14.37 13.07 3.99
N ASN A 182 -14.94 12.80 2.82
CA ASN A 182 -15.56 11.53 2.50
C ASN A 182 -14.73 10.79 1.45
N LEU A 183 -14.25 9.60 1.81
CA LEU A 183 -13.59 8.71 0.87
C LEU A 183 -14.60 8.18 -0.14
N SER A 184 -14.15 8.05 -1.38
CA SER A 184 -14.99 7.61 -2.49
C SER A 184 -14.25 6.59 -3.33
N GLU A 185 -15.01 5.66 -3.89
CA GLU A 185 -14.49 4.67 -4.81
C GLU A 185 -14.00 5.36 -6.08
N ALA A 186 -12.79 5.03 -6.46
CA ALA A 186 -12.29 5.40 -7.77
C ALA A 186 -12.96 4.51 -8.84
N VAL A 187 -13.67 5.13 -9.76
CA VAL A 187 -14.26 4.42 -10.91
C VAL A 187 -13.20 4.28 -12.00
N SER A 188 -12.79 3.05 -12.31
CA SER A 188 -11.89 2.78 -13.43
C SER A 188 -12.67 2.79 -14.74
N ALA A 189 -12.38 3.74 -15.63
CA ALA A 189 -12.99 3.82 -16.97
C ALA A 189 -12.43 2.79 -17.97
N ARG A 190 -11.51 1.90 -17.55
CA ARG A 190 -10.92 0.86 -18.40
C ARG A 190 -11.89 -0.32 -18.60
N SER A 191 -12.98 -0.12 -19.33
CA SER A 191 -13.67 -1.11 -20.19
C SER A 191 -15.14 -0.77 -20.49
N GLY A 192 -15.62 0.46 -20.25
CA GLY A 192 -17.05 0.77 -20.41
C GLY A 192 -17.97 0.08 -19.37
N LEU A 193 -17.38 -0.59 -18.38
CA LEU A 193 -18.04 -1.10 -17.19
C LEU A 193 -17.55 -0.25 -16.00
N ASN A 194 -18.46 0.22 -15.16
CA ASN A 194 -18.12 0.92 -13.91
C ASN A 194 -17.52 -0.09 -12.90
N SER A 195 -16.33 -0.59 -13.16
CA SER A 195 -15.61 -1.46 -12.23
C SER A 195 -14.87 -0.61 -11.20
N LEU A 196 -15.05 -0.94 -9.91
CA LEU A 196 -14.23 -0.39 -8.81
C LEU A 196 -12.74 -0.53 -9.14
N ALA A 197 -11.96 0.50 -8.83
CA ALA A 197 -10.51 0.48 -8.96
C ALA A 197 -9.86 -0.42 -7.88
N LYS A 198 -9.96 -1.74 -8.09
CA LYS A 198 -9.22 -2.74 -7.30
C LYS A 198 -7.75 -2.32 -7.11
N PRO A 199 -7.15 -2.61 -5.95
CA PRO A 199 -5.76 -2.25 -5.71
C PRO A 199 -4.87 -2.99 -6.72
N ALA A 200 -3.95 -2.25 -7.32
CA ALA A 200 -3.04 -2.78 -8.32
C ALA A 200 -1.86 -3.46 -7.62
N ILE A 201 -1.54 -4.69 -8.03
CA ILE A 201 -0.38 -5.43 -7.54
C ILE A 201 0.69 -5.43 -8.62
N ARG A 202 1.83 -4.80 -8.35
CA ARG A 202 2.97 -4.66 -9.26
C ARG A 202 4.24 -5.17 -8.60
N LEU A 203 4.36 -6.49 -8.54
CA LEU A 203 5.49 -7.17 -7.88
C LEU A 203 6.70 -7.40 -8.79
N SER A 204 6.56 -7.16 -10.09
CA SER A 204 7.66 -7.25 -11.06
C SER A 204 8.46 -5.95 -11.07
N PHE A 205 9.79 -6.07 -11.09
CA PHE A 205 10.68 -4.95 -11.36
C PHE A 205 10.68 -4.57 -12.86
N ASP A 206 10.41 -5.53 -13.75
CA ASP A 206 10.39 -5.30 -15.19
C ASP A 206 8.99 -4.84 -15.63
N PRO A 207 8.84 -3.59 -16.14
CA PRO A 207 7.57 -3.06 -16.61
C PRO A 207 7.12 -3.64 -17.96
N LEU A 208 7.98 -4.37 -18.68
CA LEU A 208 7.72 -4.95 -20.00
C LEU A 208 7.50 -6.47 -19.95
N SER A 209 7.84 -7.12 -18.85
CA SER A 209 7.68 -8.56 -18.68
C SER A 209 6.24 -8.92 -18.34
N GLU A 210 5.65 -9.81 -19.14
CA GLU A 210 4.33 -10.41 -18.86
C GLU A 210 4.37 -11.42 -17.70
N ASN A 211 5.56 -11.82 -17.24
CA ASN A 211 5.73 -12.74 -16.12
C ASN A 211 5.58 -12.00 -14.79
N VAL A 212 4.33 -11.79 -14.38
CA VAL A 212 4.02 -11.24 -13.05
C VAL A 212 4.49 -12.21 -11.97
N LYS A 213 5.35 -11.76 -11.06
CA LYS A 213 5.70 -12.50 -9.84
C LYS A 213 4.43 -12.78 -9.04
N LYS A 214 4.00 -14.04 -8.98
CA LYS A 214 2.78 -14.46 -8.26
C LYS A 214 3.04 -14.90 -6.81
N HIS A 215 4.27 -15.34 -6.53
CA HIS A 215 4.66 -15.88 -5.24
C HIS A 215 5.47 -14.87 -4.43
N VAL A 216 5.05 -14.61 -3.19
CA VAL A 216 5.71 -13.69 -2.27
C VAL A 216 5.59 -14.22 -0.84
N ALA A 217 6.68 -14.18 -0.08
CA ALA A 217 6.73 -14.58 1.33
C ALA A 217 6.13 -15.98 1.64
N GLY A 218 6.18 -16.93 0.71
CA GLY A 218 5.57 -18.27 0.87
C GLY A 218 4.09 -18.37 0.47
N TRP A 219 3.53 -17.32 -0.12
CA TRP A 219 2.13 -17.21 -0.53
C TRP A 219 2.00 -16.89 -2.02
N GLU A 220 0.94 -17.38 -2.64
CA GLU A 220 0.50 -17.01 -3.99
C GLU A 220 -0.62 -15.98 -3.91
N ILE A 221 -0.55 -14.91 -4.69
CA ILE A 221 -1.61 -13.89 -4.76
C ILE A 221 -2.70 -14.34 -5.74
N ILE A 222 -3.94 -14.45 -5.25
CA ILE A 222 -5.08 -14.92 -6.05
C ILE A 222 -5.81 -13.75 -6.71
N ASP A 223 -6.26 -12.79 -5.90
CA ASP A 223 -7.08 -11.66 -6.35
C ASP A 223 -7.02 -10.53 -5.32
N THR A 224 -7.51 -9.36 -5.72
CA THR A 224 -7.72 -8.23 -4.85
C THR A 224 -9.15 -7.73 -4.87
N TRP A 225 -9.55 -7.06 -3.79
CA TRP A 225 -10.85 -6.43 -3.68
C TRP A 225 -10.74 -5.05 -3.02
N GLN A 226 -11.77 -4.25 -3.20
CA GLN A 226 -11.92 -2.93 -2.59
C GLN A 226 -13.32 -2.86 -2.00
N ARG A 227 -13.45 -2.24 -0.83
CA ARG A 227 -14.73 -1.97 -0.17
C ARG A 227 -14.68 -0.62 0.52
N LEU A 228 -15.71 0.20 0.29
CA LEU A 228 -15.96 1.40 1.07
C LEU A 228 -17.02 1.10 2.11
N CYS A 229 -16.78 1.46 3.37
CA CYS A 229 -17.78 1.34 4.42
C CYS A 229 -17.73 2.55 5.38
N TYR A 230 -18.82 2.80 6.08
CA TYR A 230 -18.95 3.89 7.05
C TYR A 230 -18.96 3.33 8.46
N TRP A 231 -17.96 3.70 9.26
CA TRP A 231 -17.87 3.35 10.67
C TRP A 231 -18.39 4.51 11.52
N GLY A 232 -19.19 4.20 12.55
CA GLY A 232 -19.82 5.23 13.37
C GLY A 232 -20.19 4.73 14.77
N PRO A 233 -21.10 5.44 15.47
CA PRO A 233 -21.39 5.21 16.89
C PRO A 233 -21.91 3.82 17.24
N THR A 234 -22.48 3.09 16.28
CA THR A 234 -22.96 1.71 16.46
C THR A 234 -21.81 0.71 16.62
N GLY A 235 -20.57 1.10 16.31
CA GLY A 235 -19.38 0.27 16.38
C GLY A 235 -19.18 -0.68 15.19
N TYR A 236 -20.14 -0.73 14.25
CA TYR A 236 -20.08 -1.59 13.07
C TYR A 236 -19.89 -0.77 11.80
N CYS A 237 -19.15 -1.32 10.81
CA CYS A 237 -19.02 -0.71 9.50
C CYS A 237 -20.22 -1.08 8.61
N VAL A 238 -20.82 -0.07 7.96
CA VAL A 238 -21.98 -0.23 7.07
C VAL A 238 -21.62 0.20 5.65
N ASP A 239 -21.93 -0.63 4.65
CA ASP A 239 -21.56 -0.38 3.25
C ASP A 239 -22.36 0.76 2.61
N SER A 240 -23.59 0.98 3.07
CA SER A 240 -24.41 2.09 2.64
C SER A 240 -24.05 3.37 3.39
N SER A 241 -24.06 4.49 2.67
CA SER A 241 -23.94 5.81 3.29
C SER A 241 -25.07 6.00 4.31
N PRO A 242 -24.76 6.43 5.55
CA PRO A 242 -25.76 6.67 6.59
C PRO A 242 -26.86 7.64 6.14
N ILE A 243 -28.09 7.35 6.54
CA ILE A 243 -29.23 8.23 6.27
C ILE A 243 -29.21 9.36 7.31
N GLY A 244 -28.76 10.55 6.90
CA GLY A 244 -28.70 11.73 7.77
C GLY A 244 -27.37 12.47 7.70
N PRO A 245 -27.05 13.34 8.68
CA PRO A 245 -25.76 13.99 8.74
C PRO A 245 -24.65 12.95 8.98
N LEU A 246 -23.53 13.13 8.27
CA LEU A 246 -22.35 12.24 8.37
C LEU A 246 -21.44 12.59 9.55
N ASP A 247 -21.91 13.40 10.50
CA ASP A 247 -21.15 13.80 11.68
C ASP A 247 -20.88 12.58 12.57
N ASN A 248 -19.64 12.43 13.05
CA ASN A 248 -19.18 11.27 13.81
C ASN A 248 -19.21 9.92 13.05
N TYR A 249 -19.30 9.96 11.72
CA TYR A 249 -19.06 8.80 10.88
C TYR A 249 -17.73 8.95 10.16
N TRP A 250 -16.92 7.90 10.09
CA TRP A 250 -15.70 7.88 9.28
C TRP A 250 -15.93 6.99 8.06
N SER A 251 -15.54 7.48 6.89
CA SER A 251 -15.49 6.66 5.68
C SER A 251 -14.19 5.86 5.67
N LEU A 252 -14.28 4.53 5.74
CA LEU A 252 -13.15 3.60 5.72
C LEU A 252 -13.05 2.98 4.33
N MET A 253 -11.87 3.04 3.75
CA MET A 253 -11.52 2.38 2.50
C MET A 253 -10.70 1.14 2.81
N GLU A 254 -11.25 -0.03 2.53
CA GLU A 254 -10.58 -1.31 2.68
C GLU A 254 -10.04 -1.80 1.34
N PHE A 255 -8.74 -2.07 1.28
CA PHE A 255 -8.10 -2.73 0.16
C PHE A 255 -7.68 -4.15 0.58
N GLY A 256 -8.41 -5.16 0.11
CA GLY A 256 -8.15 -6.56 0.44
C GLY A 256 -7.24 -7.26 -0.54
N ILE A 257 -6.30 -8.04 0.00
CA ILE A 257 -5.42 -8.94 -0.77
C ILE A 257 -5.75 -10.37 -0.36
N ARG A 258 -6.15 -11.19 -1.35
CA ARG A 258 -6.39 -12.63 -1.16
C ARG A 258 -5.14 -13.42 -1.50
N ILE A 259 -4.63 -14.16 -0.53
CA ILE A 259 -3.41 -14.96 -0.65
C ILE A 259 -3.70 -16.44 -0.39
N LYS A 260 -3.09 -17.33 -1.16
CA LYS A 260 -3.14 -18.78 -1.01
C LYS A 260 -1.79 -19.28 -0.54
N ARG A 261 -1.78 -20.20 0.42
CA ARG A 261 -0.52 -20.79 0.88
C ARG A 261 0.18 -21.56 -0.24
N HIS A 262 1.48 -21.32 -0.40
CA HIS A 262 2.32 -22.09 -1.31
C HIS A 262 3.20 -23.07 -0.51
N ALA A 263 2.68 -24.28 -0.29
CA ALA A 263 3.38 -25.35 0.46
C ALA A 263 3.63 -26.60 -0.42
N PRO A 264 4.47 -26.51 -1.48
CA PRO A 264 4.65 -27.58 -2.45
C PRO A 264 5.23 -28.86 -1.84
N TYR A 265 6.02 -28.74 -0.77
CA TYR A 265 6.68 -29.88 -0.12
C TYR A 265 5.86 -30.53 0.98
N TYR A 266 4.75 -29.93 1.43
CA TYR A 266 3.94 -30.48 2.53
C TYR A 266 3.51 -31.93 2.27
N GLY A 267 3.07 -32.22 1.04
CA GLY A 267 2.70 -33.58 0.65
C GLY A 267 3.86 -34.57 0.75
N LEU A 268 5.05 -34.17 0.31
CA LEU A 268 6.24 -35.02 0.31
C LEU A 268 6.83 -35.21 1.72
N THR A 269 6.83 -34.16 2.54
CA THR A 269 7.54 -34.16 3.83
C THR A 269 6.67 -34.54 5.02
N LEU A 270 5.35 -34.37 4.93
CA LEU A 270 4.41 -34.70 6.01
C LEU A 270 3.47 -35.84 5.60
N VAL A 271 2.75 -35.69 4.49
CA VAL A 271 1.71 -36.67 4.11
C VAL A 271 2.31 -38.01 3.70
N LEU A 272 3.35 -38.01 2.86
CA LEU A 272 3.96 -39.24 2.34
C LEU A 272 4.56 -40.13 3.46
N PRO A 273 5.37 -39.61 4.42
CA PRO A 273 5.86 -40.42 5.53
C PRO A 273 4.73 -41.00 6.39
N ILE A 274 3.67 -40.23 6.66
CA ILE A 274 2.50 -40.70 7.42
C ILE A 274 1.78 -41.84 6.68
N ILE A 275 1.61 -41.72 5.36
CA ILE A 275 1.02 -42.80 4.56
C ILE A 275 1.91 -44.06 4.63
N ILE A 276 3.23 -43.90 4.53
CA ILE A 276 4.18 -45.02 4.62
C ILE A 276 4.08 -45.71 5.98
N THR A 277 4.06 -44.97 7.10
CA THR A 277 3.94 -45.58 8.44
C THR A 277 2.59 -46.26 8.63
N ILE A 278 1.49 -45.67 8.15
CA ILE A 278 0.17 -46.32 8.16
C ILE A 278 0.20 -47.64 7.36
N LEU A 279 0.79 -47.65 6.17
CA LEU A 279 0.90 -48.88 5.37
C LEU A 279 1.76 -49.95 6.07
N LEU A 280 2.85 -49.55 6.74
CA LEU A 280 3.67 -50.46 7.55
C LEU A 280 2.87 -51.03 8.73
N THR A 281 2.05 -50.23 9.42
CA THR A 281 1.17 -50.74 10.50
C THR A 281 0.12 -51.73 9.98
N LEU A 282 -0.46 -51.48 8.81
CA LEU A 282 -1.44 -52.38 8.20
C LEU A 282 -0.81 -53.69 7.73
N PHE A 283 0.44 -53.63 7.24
CA PHE A 283 1.18 -54.81 6.78
C PHE A 283 1.48 -55.80 7.91
N VAL A 284 1.58 -55.34 9.17
CA VAL A 284 1.79 -56.20 10.34
C VAL A 284 0.70 -57.29 10.46
N PHE A 285 -0.56 -56.98 10.12
CA PHE A 285 -1.67 -57.94 10.22
C PHE A 285 -1.58 -59.10 9.22
N TRP A 286 -0.72 -59.00 8.20
CA TRP A 286 -0.52 -60.01 7.17
C TRP A 286 0.71 -60.88 7.43
N LEU A 287 1.42 -60.65 8.54
CA LEU A 287 2.59 -61.44 8.91
C LEU A 287 2.19 -62.62 9.79
N ASP A 288 2.42 -63.84 9.30
CA ASP A 288 2.19 -65.07 10.06
C ASP A 288 3.22 -65.27 11.21
N SER A 289 4.38 -64.60 11.12
CA SER A 289 5.50 -64.76 12.05
C SER A 289 5.48 -63.68 13.14
N LEU A 290 5.21 -64.10 14.39
CA LEU A 290 5.19 -63.21 15.57
C LEU A 290 6.48 -62.40 15.77
N PRO A 291 7.70 -62.96 15.64
CA PRO A 291 8.93 -62.17 15.76
C PRO A 291 9.07 -61.08 14.70
N MET A 292 8.66 -61.36 13.45
CA MET A 292 8.73 -60.38 12.36
C MET A 292 7.70 -59.27 12.55
N ALA A 293 6.51 -59.60 13.05
CA ALA A 293 5.49 -58.62 13.41
C ALA A 293 5.98 -57.68 14.52
N ILE A 294 6.58 -58.21 15.59
CA ILE A 294 7.13 -57.40 16.70
C ILE A 294 8.26 -56.49 16.20
N PHE A 295 9.19 -57.02 15.39
CA PHE A 295 10.28 -56.23 14.82
C PHE A 295 9.75 -55.08 13.97
N LEU A 296 8.78 -55.34 13.09
CA LEU A 296 8.20 -54.33 12.22
C LEU A 296 7.46 -53.24 13.00
N CYS A 297 6.73 -53.60 14.06
CA CYS A 297 6.10 -52.64 14.96
C CYS A 297 7.12 -51.72 15.65
N ILE A 298 8.20 -52.29 16.20
CA ILE A 298 9.25 -51.51 16.86
C ILE A 298 9.96 -50.60 15.85
N PHE A 299 10.25 -51.10 14.66
CA PHE A 299 10.86 -50.33 13.58
C PHE A 299 9.94 -49.19 13.12
N ASN A 300 8.64 -49.44 12.98
CA ASN A 300 7.67 -48.40 12.61
C ASN A 300 7.53 -47.33 13.70
N LEU A 301 7.49 -47.71 14.98
CA LEU A 301 7.53 -46.76 16.10
C LEU A 301 8.81 -45.92 16.11
N PHE A 302 9.95 -46.52 15.77
CA PHE A 302 11.20 -45.78 15.59
C PHE A 302 11.11 -44.80 14.43
N LEU A 303 10.57 -45.20 13.27
CA LEU A 303 10.34 -44.30 12.14
C LEU A 303 9.41 -43.14 12.51
N GLU A 304 8.30 -43.42 13.21
CA GLU A 304 7.37 -42.39 13.69
C GLU A 304 8.04 -41.43 14.68
N SER A 305 8.90 -41.93 15.57
CA SER A 305 9.69 -41.10 16.48
C SER A 305 10.70 -40.22 15.74
N VAL A 306 11.43 -40.78 14.78
CA VAL A 306 12.39 -40.02 13.94
C VAL A 306 11.66 -38.98 13.10
N CYS A 307 10.54 -39.34 12.47
CA CYS A 307 9.70 -38.42 11.73
C CYS A 307 9.10 -37.35 12.65
N GLY A 308 8.62 -37.71 13.84
CA GLY A 308 8.07 -36.77 14.83
C GLY A 308 9.12 -35.80 15.36
N ILE A 309 10.33 -36.28 15.65
CA ILE A 309 11.48 -35.45 16.03
C ILE A 309 11.88 -34.55 14.86
N PHE A 310 11.90 -35.06 13.62
CA PHE A 310 12.20 -34.27 12.43
C PHE A 310 11.12 -33.20 12.16
N ILE A 311 9.84 -33.51 12.40
CA ILE A 311 8.73 -32.56 12.34
C ILE A 311 8.87 -31.51 13.44
N TYR A 312 9.21 -31.92 14.67
CA TYR A 312 9.48 -31.00 15.78
C TYR A 312 10.68 -30.08 15.47
N PHE A 313 11.75 -30.60 14.88
CA PHE A 313 12.89 -29.82 14.43
C PHE A 313 12.53 -28.92 13.24
N LEU A 314 11.71 -29.35 12.29
CA LEU A 314 11.24 -28.51 11.18
C LEU A 314 10.36 -27.36 11.70
N LEU A 315 9.39 -27.66 12.56
CA LEU A 315 8.54 -26.64 13.19
C LEU A 315 9.39 -25.64 13.98
N ASN A 316 10.34 -26.11 14.77
CA ASN A 316 11.25 -25.23 15.50
C ASN A 316 12.28 -24.53 14.59
N PHE A 317 12.69 -25.12 13.47
CA PHE A 317 13.60 -24.50 12.51
C PHE A 317 12.89 -23.38 11.73
N PHE A 318 11.61 -23.52 11.41
CA PHE A 318 10.79 -22.42 10.87
C PHE A 318 10.62 -21.28 11.90
N VAL A 319 10.42 -21.61 13.18
CA VAL A 319 10.40 -20.62 14.28
C VAL A 319 11.78 -19.95 14.48
N PHE A 320 12.87 -20.71 14.37
CA PHE A 320 14.22 -20.19 14.56
C PHE A 320 14.66 -19.31 13.37
N MET A 321 14.30 -19.69 12.13
CA MET A 321 14.54 -18.88 10.94
C MET A 321 13.70 -17.60 10.93
N SER A 322 12.45 -17.62 11.44
CA SER A 322 11.64 -16.40 11.56
C SER A 322 12.25 -15.41 12.56
N GLN A 323 12.81 -15.89 13.67
CA GLN A 323 13.51 -15.08 14.68
C GLN A 323 14.88 -14.56 14.21
N PHE A 324 15.62 -15.35 13.43
CA PHE A 324 16.93 -14.98 12.92
C PHE A 324 16.86 -13.91 11.81
N ILE A 325 15.77 -13.88 11.03
CA ILE A 325 15.52 -12.84 10.02
C ILE A 325 15.08 -11.52 10.67
N THR A 326 14.32 -11.56 11.77
CA THR A 326 13.91 -10.35 12.51
C THR A 326 15.04 -9.69 13.31
N THR A 327 16.08 -10.43 13.70
CA THR A 327 17.21 -9.88 14.47
C THR A 327 18.33 -9.29 13.59
N ASN A 328 18.42 -9.68 12.31
CA ASN A 328 19.40 -9.12 11.36
C ASN A 328 18.88 -7.93 10.52
N THR A 329 17.62 -7.54 10.68
CA THR A 329 17.03 -6.34 10.03
C THR A 329 16.94 -5.12 10.96
N SER A 330 17.44 -5.23 12.20
CA SER A 330 17.53 -4.13 13.17
C SER A 330 18.99 -3.68 13.45
N ARG A 331 19.88 -3.77 12.46
CA ARG A 331 21.20 -3.13 12.50
C ARG A 331 21.42 -2.23 11.30
#